data_AF-A0A133V097-F1
#
_entry.id   AF-A0A133V097-F1
#
_cell.length_a   1.000
_cell.length_b   1.000
_cell.length_c   1.000
_cell.angle_alpha   90.00
_cell.angle_beta   90.00
_cell.angle_gamma   90.00
#
_symmetry.space_group_name_H-M   'P 1'
#
loop_
_entity.id
_entity.type
_entity.pdbx_description
1 polymer ?
#
loop_
_entity_poly.entity_id
_entity_poly.type
_entity_poly.pdbx_seq_one_letter_code
_entity_poly.pdbx_strand_id
1 'polypeptide(L)'
;MKGWLFDVYPTGEDQIAVCFKTDNGELRIFKDGYIPNIYVYGGRGDLENLESELEKDTLVKSCSFEEKRVKLRDLEKKKALKIECGSMNKVPRLVQKIAHLGEHRKYDLYNVDLSYAQAYLQENNLFPLARSKLSDISNLQFELIDSAESSEYILPPLKFVKLSVKSEKPRPRSGFRDPISEVRLSFEDENISIEGRNEKENILRLVSVIREEDPDIIFTSTVTA
;
A
#
# COMPACT_ATOMS: atom_id res chain seq x y z
N MET A 1 8.81 -18.77 8.67
CA MET A 1 9.88 -17.74 8.50
C MET A 1 9.57 -16.56 9.40
N LYS A 2 10.56 -15.89 10.00
CA LYS A 2 10.35 -14.70 10.84
C LYS A 2 10.97 -13.46 10.20
N GLY A 3 10.37 -12.31 10.45
CA GLY A 3 10.80 -11.04 9.86
C GLY A 3 9.73 -9.97 10.00
N TRP A 4 9.76 -8.98 9.10
CA TRP A 4 8.92 -7.80 9.11
C TRP A 4 8.16 -7.66 7.79
N LEU A 5 6.92 -7.20 7.90
CA LEU A 5 6.15 -6.73 6.76
C LEU A 5 6.73 -5.39 6.28
N PHE A 6 7.55 -5.45 5.23
CA PHE A 6 8.29 -4.29 4.74
C PHE A 6 7.41 -3.34 3.92
N ASP A 7 6.66 -3.89 2.98
CA ASP A 7 5.74 -3.13 2.13
C ASP A 7 4.62 -4.03 1.59
N VAL A 8 3.50 -3.42 1.19
CA VAL A 8 2.41 -4.10 0.46
C VAL A 8 1.85 -3.19 -0.63
N TYR A 9 1.63 -3.74 -1.81
CA TYR A 9 1.06 -2.98 -2.92
C TYR A 9 0.26 -3.86 -3.88
N PRO A 10 -0.77 -3.30 -4.55
CA PRO A 10 -1.51 -4.03 -5.57
C PRO A 10 -0.62 -4.34 -6.77
N THR A 11 -0.68 -5.57 -7.30
CA THR A 11 0.10 -5.96 -8.49
C THR A 11 -0.55 -5.52 -9.80
N GLY A 12 -1.81 -5.06 -9.75
CA GLY A 12 -2.65 -4.75 -10.92
C GLY A 12 -3.56 -5.91 -11.35
N GLU A 13 -3.34 -7.10 -10.80
CA GLU A 13 -4.29 -8.23 -10.81
C GLU A 13 -5.06 -8.22 -9.48
N ASP A 14 -6.05 -9.12 -9.29
CA ASP A 14 -6.79 -9.29 -8.01
C ASP A 14 -5.88 -9.89 -6.91
N GLN A 15 -4.76 -9.23 -6.66
CA GLN A 15 -3.64 -9.68 -5.87
C GLN A 15 -2.89 -8.51 -5.21
N ILE A 16 -2.29 -8.81 -4.07
CA ILE A 16 -1.39 -7.93 -3.32
C ILE A 16 0.00 -8.55 -3.32
N ALA A 17 1.00 -7.78 -3.72
CA ALA A 17 2.39 -8.10 -3.45
C ALA A 17 2.68 -7.78 -1.98
N VAL A 18 3.24 -8.76 -1.28
CA VAL A 18 3.66 -8.64 0.12
C VAL A 18 5.18 -8.76 0.17
N CYS A 19 5.84 -7.65 0.47
CA CYS A 19 7.28 -7.58 0.68
C CYS A 19 7.59 -7.88 2.15
N PHE A 20 8.36 -8.94 2.39
CA PHE A 20 8.70 -9.43 3.72
C PHE A 20 10.21 -9.45 3.89
N LYS A 21 10.73 -8.64 4.80
CA LYS A 21 12.15 -8.59 5.14
C LYS A 21 12.42 -9.59 6.25
N THR A 22 13.24 -10.60 6.00
CA THR A 22 13.51 -11.66 6.97
C THR A 22 14.48 -11.22 8.08
N ASP A 23 14.56 -12.00 9.17
CA ASP A 23 15.56 -11.77 10.22
C ASP A 23 17.03 -11.75 9.69
N ASN A 24 17.32 -12.43 8.57
CA ASN A 24 18.64 -12.40 7.92
C ASN A 24 18.81 -11.26 6.89
N GLY A 25 17.85 -10.34 6.77
CA GLY A 25 17.91 -9.18 5.88
C GLY A 25 17.58 -9.45 4.41
N GLU A 26 17.14 -10.66 4.08
CA GLU A 26 16.67 -11.01 2.73
C GLU A 26 15.26 -10.42 2.51
N LEU A 27 15.04 -9.75 1.39
CA LEU A 27 13.71 -9.29 1.00
C LEU A 27 13.03 -10.37 0.15
N ARG A 28 11.87 -10.86 0.59
CA ARG A 28 11.04 -11.81 -0.16
C ARG A 28 9.73 -11.17 -0.58
N ILE A 29 9.30 -11.44 -1.80
CA ILE A 29 8.04 -10.93 -2.33
C ILE A 29 7.10 -12.11 -2.55
N PHE A 30 5.94 -12.05 -1.91
CA PHE A 30 4.85 -13.00 -2.09
C PHE A 30 3.69 -12.34 -2.82
N LYS A 31 2.83 -13.14 -3.45
CA LYS A 31 1.59 -12.67 -4.06
C LYS A 31 0.42 -13.32 -3.33
N ASP A 32 -0.44 -12.51 -2.75
CA ASP A 32 -1.69 -12.95 -2.13
C ASP A 32 -2.87 -12.65 -3.05
N GLY A 33 -3.87 -13.52 -3.09
CA GLY A 33 -5.14 -13.21 -3.75
C GLY A 33 -5.94 -12.22 -2.91
N TYR A 34 -6.48 -11.17 -3.51
CA TYR A 34 -7.20 -10.14 -2.76
C TYR A 34 -8.49 -9.70 -3.45
N ILE A 35 -9.57 -9.70 -2.68
CA ILE A 35 -10.88 -9.24 -3.11
C ILE A 35 -11.37 -8.19 -2.11
N PRO A 36 -11.57 -6.93 -2.55
CA PRO A 36 -11.92 -5.87 -1.64
C PRO A 36 -13.38 -5.96 -1.17
N ASN A 37 -13.60 -5.53 0.07
CA ASN A 37 -14.93 -5.36 0.64
C ASN A 37 -15.29 -3.88 0.73
N ILE A 38 -16.52 -3.54 0.35
CA ILE A 38 -17.11 -2.23 0.64
C ILE A 38 -18.31 -2.39 1.55
N TYR A 39 -18.69 -1.31 2.22
CA TYR A 39 -19.81 -1.30 3.15
C TYR A 39 -20.84 -0.25 2.77
N VAL A 40 -22.11 -0.61 2.88
CA VAL A 40 -23.25 0.26 2.58
C VAL A 40 -24.13 0.37 3.82
N TYR A 41 -24.44 1.59 4.22
CA TYR A 41 -25.42 1.87 5.27
C TYR A 41 -26.59 2.67 4.70
N GLY A 42 -27.79 2.42 5.20
CA GLY A 42 -29.02 3.04 4.72
C GLY A 42 -30.25 2.53 5.46
N GLY A 43 -31.44 2.86 4.96
CA GLY A 43 -32.70 2.32 5.49
C GLY A 43 -32.75 0.80 5.35
N ARG A 44 -33.30 0.10 6.35
CA ARG A 44 -33.33 -1.38 6.36
C ARG A 44 -33.96 -1.97 5.10
N GLY A 45 -35.14 -1.46 4.71
CA GLY A 45 -35.82 -1.91 3.48
C GLY A 45 -35.02 -1.57 2.22
N ASP A 46 -34.34 -0.42 2.20
CA ASP A 46 -33.49 -0.03 1.07
C ASP A 46 -32.26 -0.94 0.93
N LEU A 47 -31.69 -1.42 2.04
CA LEU A 47 -30.58 -2.37 2.03
C LEU A 47 -31.01 -3.78 1.62
N GLU A 48 -32.18 -4.25 2.08
CA GLU A 48 -32.76 -5.54 1.65
C GLU A 48 -33.09 -5.54 0.14
N ASN A 49 -33.61 -4.42 -0.37
CA ASN A 49 -33.80 -4.21 -1.80
C ASN A 49 -32.46 -4.18 -2.57
N LEU A 50 -31.46 -3.47 -2.04
CA LEU A 50 -30.13 -3.40 -2.66
C LEU A 50 -29.47 -4.78 -2.75
N GLU A 51 -29.53 -5.58 -1.69
CA GLU A 51 -29.02 -6.95 -1.68
C GLU A 51 -29.67 -7.79 -2.79
N SER A 52 -31.00 -7.71 -2.94
CA SER A 52 -31.75 -8.43 -3.96
C SER A 52 -31.35 -8.00 -5.39
N GLU A 53 -31.12 -6.70 -5.62
CA GLU A 53 -30.67 -6.16 -6.91
C GLU A 53 -29.22 -6.59 -7.26
N LEU A 54 -28.38 -6.83 -6.25
CA LEU A 54 -26.97 -7.18 -6.42
C LEU A 54 -26.72 -8.69 -6.50
N GLU A 55 -27.66 -9.54 -6.09
CA GLU A 55 -27.51 -11.00 -6.02
C GLU A 55 -27.06 -11.64 -7.36
N LYS A 56 -27.48 -11.06 -8.50
CA LYS A 56 -27.15 -11.54 -9.85
C LYS A 56 -26.14 -10.66 -10.59
N ASP A 57 -25.55 -9.68 -9.90
CA ASP A 57 -24.63 -8.74 -10.53
C ASP A 57 -23.21 -9.32 -10.62
N THR A 58 -22.66 -9.40 -11.83
CA THR A 58 -21.26 -9.80 -12.11
C THR A 58 -20.18 -8.90 -11.47
N LEU A 59 -20.56 -7.75 -10.93
CA LEU A 59 -19.70 -6.85 -10.16
C LEU A 59 -19.57 -7.24 -8.70
N VAL A 60 -20.42 -8.15 -8.21
CA VAL A 60 -20.49 -8.59 -6.82
C VAL A 60 -20.19 -10.08 -6.74
N LYS A 61 -19.38 -10.46 -5.77
CA LYS A 61 -19.12 -11.87 -5.46
C LYS A 61 -20.07 -12.39 -4.40
N SER A 62 -20.30 -11.61 -3.35
CA SER A 62 -21.26 -11.93 -2.29
C SER A 62 -21.74 -10.69 -1.55
N CYS A 63 -22.92 -10.80 -0.94
CA CYS A 63 -23.47 -9.81 -0.02
C CYS A 63 -23.72 -10.48 1.34
N SER A 64 -23.52 -9.73 2.42
CA SER A 64 -23.85 -10.17 3.76
C SER A 64 -24.08 -8.98 4.67
N PHE A 65 -24.87 -9.16 5.73
CA PHE A 65 -25.05 -8.12 6.73
C PHE A 65 -24.08 -8.28 7.90
N GLU A 66 -23.42 -7.18 8.29
CA GLU A 66 -22.53 -7.11 9.44
C GLU A 66 -22.94 -5.97 10.38
N GLU A 67 -22.74 -6.15 11.68
CA GLU A 67 -22.93 -5.12 12.70
C GLU A 67 -21.66 -4.25 12.82
N LYS A 68 -21.75 -2.98 12.44
CA LYS A 68 -20.63 -2.02 12.43
C LYS A 68 -20.99 -0.72 13.15
N ARG A 69 -19.99 -0.01 13.67
CA ARG A 69 -20.17 1.39 14.08
C ARG A 69 -20.03 2.26 12.84
N VAL A 70 -21.13 2.83 12.39
CA VAL A 70 -21.19 3.63 11.16
C VAL A 70 -20.59 5.02 11.39
N LYS A 71 -20.84 5.62 12.55
CA LYS A 71 -20.23 6.87 12.97
C LYS A 71 -19.37 6.66 14.22
N LEU A 72 -18.29 7.42 14.36
CA LEU A 72 -17.40 7.36 15.52
C LEU A 72 -18.13 7.55 16.86
N ARG A 73 -19.22 8.34 16.86
CA ARG A 73 -20.03 8.65 18.05
C ARG A 73 -21.20 7.68 18.27
N ASP A 74 -21.39 6.70 17.38
CA ASP A 74 -22.45 5.71 17.57
C ASP A 74 -22.12 4.83 18.79
N LEU A 75 -23.01 4.87 19.79
CA LEU A 75 -22.87 4.06 21.01
C LEU A 75 -23.05 2.57 20.69
N GLU A 76 -24.01 2.27 19.81
CA GLU A 76 -24.38 0.93 19.38
C GLU A 76 -23.94 0.67 17.94
N LYS A 77 -23.68 -0.61 17.64
CA LYS A 77 -23.47 -1.06 16.26
C LYS A 77 -24.80 -1.02 15.52
N LYS A 78 -24.70 -0.82 14.20
CA LYS A 78 -25.82 -0.81 13.28
C LYS A 78 -25.55 -1.81 12.18
N LYS A 79 -26.63 -2.40 11.68
CA LYS A 79 -26.61 -3.31 10.54
C LYS A 79 -26.22 -2.55 9.27
N ALA A 80 -25.11 -2.96 8.67
CA ALA A 80 -24.62 -2.49 7.37
C ALA A 80 -24.53 -3.66 6.39
N LEU A 81 -24.71 -3.39 5.10
CA LEU A 81 -24.53 -4.38 4.04
C LEU A 81 -23.05 -4.38 3.63
N LYS A 82 -22.36 -5.48 3.86
CA LYS A 82 -21.04 -5.77 3.30
C LYS A 82 -21.19 -6.36 1.91
N ILE A 83 -20.42 -5.84 0.98
CA ILE A 83 -20.38 -6.31 -0.40
C ILE A 83 -18.94 -6.73 -0.70
N GLU A 84 -18.75 -8.02 -0.93
CA GLU A 84 -17.51 -8.57 -1.48
C GLU A 84 -17.50 -8.31 -2.98
N CYS A 85 -16.54 -7.54 -3.45
CA CYS A 85 -16.50 -7.12 -4.86
C CYS A 85 -16.12 -8.30 -5.78
N GLY A 86 -16.48 -8.21 -7.06
CA GLY A 86 -16.10 -9.24 -8.03
C GLY A 86 -14.63 -9.16 -8.49
N SER A 87 -13.99 -8.00 -8.33
CA SER A 87 -12.57 -7.73 -8.66
C SER A 87 -12.22 -6.32 -8.18
N MET A 88 -10.93 -6.07 -7.92
CA MET A 88 -10.38 -4.76 -7.59
C MET A 88 -10.74 -3.71 -8.67
N ASN A 89 -10.54 -4.02 -9.95
CA ASN A 89 -10.80 -3.05 -11.03
C ASN A 89 -12.29 -2.70 -11.23
N LYS A 90 -13.20 -3.51 -10.69
CA LYS A 90 -14.66 -3.32 -10.79
C LYS A 90 -15.22 -2.41 -9.70
N VAL A 91 -14.48 -2.16 -8.62
CA VAL A 91 -14.94 -1.37 -7.47
C VAL A 91 -15.51 -0.01 -7.88
N PRO A 92 -14.83 0.83 -8.71
CA PRO A 92 -15.38 2.14 -9.07
C PRO A 92 -16.74 2.05 -9.78
N ARG A 93 -16.91 1.05 -10.65
CA ARG A 93 -18.16 0.82 -11.38
C ARG A 93 -19.28 0.36 -10.44
N LEU A 94 -18.96 -0.54 -9.50
CA LEU A 94 -19.91 -1.01 -8.49
C LEU A 94 -20.38 0.15 -7.59
N VAL A 95 -19.45 0.98 -7.10
CA VAL A 95 -19.74 2.16 -6.28
C VAL A 95 -20.67 3.12 -7.02
N GLN A 96 -20.39 3.41 -8.29
CA GLN A 96 -21.27 4.25 -9.11
C GLN A 96 -22.66 3.63 -9.28
N LYS A 97 -22.76 2.31 -9.52
CA LYS A 97 -24.05 1.62 -9.66
C LYS A 97 -24.87 1.72 -8.36
N ILE A 98 -24.27 1.42 -7.21
CA ILE A 98 -24.97 1.48 -5.91
C ILE A 98 -25.45 2.92 -5.65
N ALA A 99 -24.61 3.91 -5.92
CA ALA A 99 -25.00 5.31 -5.77
C ALA A 99 -26.22 5.67 -6.64
N HIS A 100 -26.29 5.21 -7.90
CA HIS A 100 -27.45 5.42 -8.77
C HIS A 100 -28.71 4.70 -8.29
N LEU A 101 -28.61 3.44 -7.85
CA LEU A 101 -29.73 2.70 -7.28
C LEU A 101 -30.31 3.42 -6.04
N GLY A 102 -29.43 4.07 -5.28
CA GLY A 102 -29.79 4.89 -4.12
C GLY A 102 -30.19 6.33 -4.43
N GLU A 103 -30.32 6.71 -5.71
CA GLU A 103 -30.56 8.10 -6.15
C GLU A 103 -29.58 9.11 -5.51
N HIS A 104 -28.35 8.65 -5.22
CA HIS A 104 -27.28 9.37 -4.55
C HIS A 104 -27.64 9.89 -3.14
N ARG A 105 -28.68 9.36 -2.50
CA ARG A 105 -29.20 9.86 -1.22
C ARG A 105 -29.54 8.78 -0.20
N LYS A 106 -29.92 7.57 -0.66
CA LYS A 106 -30.38 6.48 0.22
C LYS A 106 -29.23 5.77 0.96
N TYR A 107 -28.02 5.86 0.42
CA TYR A 107 -26.89 5.05 0.86
C TYR A 107 -25.68 5.89 1.24
N ASP A 108 -25.12 5.61 2.40
CA ASP A 108 -23.77 5.99 2.79
C ASP A 108 -22.82 4.83 2.41
N LEU A 109 -21.76 5.15 1.66
CA LEU A 109 -20.77 4.19 1.19
C LEU A 109 -19.47 4.35 1.97
N TYR A 110 -18.91 3.24 2.45
CA TYR A 110 -17.69 3.19 3.26
C TYR A 110 -16.67 2.24 2.64
N ASN A 111 -15.40 2.50 2.95
CA ASN A 111 -14.23 1.78 2.43
C ASN A 111 -14.11 1.81 0.89
N VAL A 112 -14.73 2.81 0.25
CA VAL A 112 -14.70 2.97 -1.21
C VAL A 112 -13.47 3.75 -1.70
N ASP A 113 -12.78 4.40 -0.78
CA ASP A 113 -11.64 5.31 -0.99
C ASP A 113 -10.35 4.82 -0.34
N LEU A 114 -10.38 3.69 0.37
CA LEU A 114 -9.18 3.05 0.91
C LEU A 114 -8.31 2.52 -0.23
N SER A 115 -7.00 2.77 -0.15
CA SER A 115 -6.08 2.08 -1.05
C SER A 115 -6.10 0.58 -0.74
N TYR A 116 -5.91 -0.27 -1.74
CA TYR A 116 -5.94 -1.72 -1.52
C TYR A 116 -4.85 -2.20 -0.56
N ALA A 117 -3.70 -1.52 -0.54
CA ALA A 117 -2.66 -1.75 0.46
C ALA A 117 -3.19 -1.51 1.88
N GLN A 118 -3.84 -0.37 2.13
CA GLN A 118 -4.42 -0.06 3.44
C GLN A 118 -5.54 -1.01 3.83
N ALA A 119 -6.45 -1.32 2.91
CA ALA A 119 -7.54 -2.25 3.15
C ALA A 119 -7.01 -3.67 3.49
N TYR A 120 -6.03 -4.16 2.74
CA TYR A 120 -5.37 -5.44 2.99
C TYR A 120 -4.73 -5.50 4.39
N LEU A 121 -4.00 -4.46 4.78
CA LEU A 121 -3.40 -4.38 6.12
C LEU A 121 -4.47 -4.40 7.20
N GLN A 122 -5.50 -3.57 7.07
CA GLN A 122 -6.57 -3.46 8.06
C GLN A 122 -7.33 -4.78 8.23
N GLU A 123 -7.69 -5.43 7.13
CA GLU A 123 -8.46 -6.69 7.15
C GLU A 123 -7.67 -7.85 7.75
N ASN A 124 -6.34 -7.86 7.58
CA ASN A 124 -5.45 -8.87 8.15
C ASN A 124 -4.88 -8.48 9.53
N ASN A 125 -5.32 -7.36 10.10
CA ASN A 125 -4.78 -6.81 11.35
C ASN A 125 -3.24 -6.59 11.31
N LEU A 126 -2.71 -6.24 10.13
CA LEU A 126 -1.30 -5.97 9.90
C LEU A 126 -1.04 -4.46 9.90
N PHE A 127 0.23 -4.10 10.07
CA PHE A 127 0.69 -2.72 10.04
C PHE A 127 2.09 -2.65 9.42
N PRO A 128 2.53 -1.48 8.92
CA PRO A 128 3.87 -1.33 8.38
C PRO A 128 4.94 -1.74 9.39
N LEU A 129 5.93 -2.51 8.94
CA LEU A 129 7.00 -3.07 9.77
C LEU A 129 6.49 -3.97 10.92
N ALA A 130 5.28 -4.53 10.81
CA ALA A 130 4.81 -5.53 11.76
C ALA A 130 5.77 -6.72 11.76
N ARG A 131 6.33 -7.03 12.93
CA ARG A 131 7.15 -8.23 13.10
C ARG A 131 6.25 -9.44 13.24
N SER A 132 6.44 -10.41 12.36
CA SER A 132 5.56 -11.55 12.22
C SER A 132 6.33 -12.83 11.94
N LYS A 133 5.71 -13.96 12.28
CA LYS A 133 6.09 -15.27 11.78
C LYS A 133 5.12 -15.66 10.67
N LEU A 134 5.67 -15.87 9.48
CA LEU A 134 4.94 -16.47 8.36
C LEU A 134 4.95 -18.00 8.54
N SER A 135 3.81 -18.57 8.89
CA SER A 135 3.65 -19.99 9.21
C SER A 135 3.36 -20.84 7.98
N ASP A 136 2.60 -20.29 7.04
CA ASP A 136 2.29 -20.91 5.75
C ASP A 136 2.54 -19.89 4.62
N ILE A 137 3.45 -20.22 3.71
CA ILE A 137 3.79 -19.38 2.55
C ILE A 137 2.71 -19.44 1.48
N SER A 138 1.96 -20.56 1.40
CA SER A 138 0.96 -20.77 0.35
C SER A 138 -0.29 -19.91 0.55
N ASN A 139 -0.67 -19.66 1.81
CA ASN A 139 -1.84 -18.85 2.18
C ASN A 139 -1.48 -17.58 2.97
N LEU A 140 -0.18 -17.24 3.03
CA LEU A 140 0.38 -16.08 3.72
C LEU A 140 -0.22 -15.81 5.10
N GLN A 141 -0.27 -16.84 5.95
CA GLN A 141 -0.76 -16.68 7.31
C GLN A 141 0.31 -16.05 8.22
N PHE A 142 0.02 -14.84 8.69
CA PHE A 142 0.87 -14.07 9.60
C PHE A 142 0.49 -14.32 11.06
N GLU A 143 1.45 -14.80 11.85
CA GLU A 143 1.39 -14.78 13.30
C GLU A 143 2.16 -13.54 13.80
N LEU A 144 1.43 -12.51 14.26
CA LEU A 144 2.04 -11.30 14.81
C LEU A 144 2.88 -11.64 16.05
N ILE A 145 4.12 -11.15 16.06
CA ILE A 145 5.04 -11.22 17.20
C ILE A 145 5.00 -9.89 17.97
N ASP A 146 4.74 -8.80 17.27
CA ASP A 146 4.69 -7.43 17.82
C ASP A 146 3.29 -6.83 17.72
N SER A 147 3.08 -5.68 18.35
CA SER A 147 1.84 -4.92 18.38
C SER A 147 2.06 -3.49 17.87
N ALA A 148 1.07 -2.95 17.15
CA ALA A 148 1.07 -1.55 16.72
C ALA A 148 1.05 -0.56 17.91
N GLU A 149 0.68 -1.02 19.10
CA GLU A 149 0.65 -0.21 20.33
C GLU A 149 1.95 -0.33 21.14
N SER A 150 2.91 -1.17 20.70
CA SER A 150 4.16 -1.36 21.42
C SER A 150 5.02 -0.10 21.37
N SER A 151 5.51 0.35 22.52
CA SER A 151 6.48 1.45 22.60
C SER A 151 7.93 0.96 22.41
N GLU A 152 8.17 -0.33 22.60
CA GLU A 152 9.47 -0.98 22.40
C GLU A 152 9.34 -1.95 21.23
N TYR A 153 9.89 -1.57 20.07
CA TYR A 153 9.87 -2.40 18.87
C TYR A 153 11.27 -2.52 18.26
N ILE A 154 11.51 -3.64 17.59
CA ILE A 154 12.77 -3.92 16.91
C ILE A 154 12.58 -3.62 15.43
N LEU A 155 13.43 -2.76 14.89
CA LEU A 155 13.45 -2.46 13.46
C LEU A 155 14.10 -3.61 12.65
N PRO A 156 13.65 -3.84 11.40
CA PRO A 156 14.37 -4.73 10.49
C PRO A 156 15.81 -4.24 10.26
N PRO A 157 16.73 -5.13 9.87
CA PRO A 157 18.06 -4.74 9.42
C PRO A 157 17.93 -4.04 8.06
N LEU A 158 17.85 -2.71 8.09
CA LEU A 158 17.66 -1.86 6.93
C LEU A 158 18.99 -1.31 6.42
N LYS A 159 19.17 -1.31 5.11
CA LYS A 159 20.24 -0.60 4.42
C LYS A 159 19.75 0.76 3.94
N PHE A 160 20.54 1.80 4.19
CA PHE A 160 20.18 3.18 3.85
C PHE A 160 21.18 3.78 2.86
N VAL A 161 20.69 4.64 1.98
CA VAL A 161 21.54 5.51 1.16
C VAL A 161 20.95 6.91 1.11
N LYS A 162 21.80 7.93 1.19
CA LYS A 162 21.42 9.31 0.90
C LYS A 162 21.82 9.67 -0.52
N LEU A 163 20.82 9.96 -1.35
CA LEU A 163 20.98 10.40 -2.73
C LEU A 163 20.89 11.93 -2.83
N SER A 164 21.89 12.53 -3.45
CA SER A 164 21.90 13.95 -3.81
C SER A 164 22.31 14.12 -5.26
N VAL A 165 21.66 15.03 -5.97
CA VAL A 165 21.98 15.36 -7.37
C VAL A 165 22.35 16.83 -7.50
N LYS A 166 23.27 17.15 -8.41
CA LYS A 166 23.56 18.53 -8.81
C LYS A 166 23.36 18.70 -10.31
N SER A 167 22.81 19.84 -10.68
CA SER A 167 22.71 20.29 -12.07
C SER A 167 23.96 21.06 -12.50
N GLU A 168 24.33 21.00 -13.77
CA GLU A 168 25.46 21.76 -14.34
C GLU A 168 25.35 23.28 -14.09
N LYS A 169 24.12 23.81 -14.07
CA LYS A 169 23.84 25.23 -13.83
C LYS A 169 23.11 25.38 -12.49
N PRO A 170 23.85 25.48 -11.36
CA PRO A 170 23.21 25.71 -10.07
C PRO A 170 22.51 27.08 -10.11
N ARG A 171 21.18 27.04 -10.12
CA ARG A 171 20.28 28.19 -10.01
C ARG A 171 19.38 27.96 -8.79
N PRO A 172 18.75 29.00 -8.22
CA PRO A 172 17.82 28.85 -7.10
C PRO A 172 16.70 27.83 -7.36
N ARG A 173 16.36 27.62 -8.64
CA ARG A 173 15.61 26.46 -9.12
C ARG A 173 16.26 25.97 -10.42
N SER A 174 16.80 24.77 -10.42
CA SER A 174 17.20 24.09 -11.65
C SER A 174 15.94 23.73 -12.44
N GLY A 175 15.95 24.00 -13.74
CA GLY A 175 14.85 23.65 -14.64
C GLY A 175 14.92 22.20 -15.08
N PHE A 176 13.80 21.66 -15.58
CA PHE A 176 13.70 20.29 -16.10
C PHE A 176 14.70 19.97 -17.25
N ARG A 177 15.26 21.00 -17.90
CA ARG A 177 16.25 20.86 -18.98
C ARG A 177 17.69 21.05 -18.52
N ASP A 178 17.91 21.34 -17.25
CA ASP A 178 19.27 21.48 -16.73
C ASP A 178 19.83 20.07 -16.47
N PRO A 179 20.88 19.65 -17.20
CA PRO A 179 21.39 18.29 -17.09
C PRO A 179 22.01 18.03 -15.73
N ILE A 180 21.92 16.78 -15.27
CA ILE A 180 22.59 16.31 -14.06
C ILE A 180 24.10 16.23 -14.30
N SER A 181 24.86 17.06 -13.58
CA SER A 181 26.33 17.10 -13.64
C SER A 181 26.99 16.09 -12.70
N GLU A 182 26.38 15.87 -11.52
CA GLU A 182 26.97 15.06 -10.44
C GLU A 182 25.85 14.34 -9.67
N VAL A 183 26.07 13.06 -9.36
CA VAL A 183 25.23 12.28 -8.44
C VAL A 183 26.09 11.80 -7.27
N ARG A 184 25.62 12.01 -6.04
CA ARG A 184 26.28 11.56 -4.81
C ARG A 184 25.39 10.57 -4.08
N LEU A 185 26.01 9.47 -3.66
CA LEU A 185 25.41 8.44 -2.82
C LEU A 185 26.25 8.33 -1.55
N SER A 186 25.62 8.54 -0.40
CA SER A 186 26.26 8.37 0.91
C SER A 186 25.63 7.18 1.62
N PHE A 187 26.41 6.13 1.80
CA PHE A 187 26.12 4.97 2.64
C PHE A 187 26.70 5.21 4.04
N GLU A 188 26.48 4.28 4.98
CA GLU A 188 27.02 4.43 6.35
C GLU A 188 28.55 4.51 6.37
N ASP A 189 29.22 3.70 5.56
CA ASP A 189 30.69 3.58 5.56
C ASP A 189 31.37 4.15 4.30
N GLU A 190 30.60 4.47 3.24
CA GLU A 190 31.15 4.83 1.94
C GLU A 190 30.41 6.00 1.29
N ASN A 191 31.14 6.81 0.52
CA ASN A 191 30.57 7.85 -0.33
C ASN A 191 30.99 7.64 -1.78
N ILE A 192 30.01 7.50 -2.67
CA ILE A 192 30.22 7.33 -4.10
C ILE A 192 29.81 8.63 -4.80
N SER A 193 30.75 9.25 -5.53
CA SER A 193 30.46 10.35 -6.44
C SER A 193 30.52 9.89 -7.89
N ILE A 194 29.51 10.26 -8.67
CA ILE A 194 29.35 9.90 -10.08
C ILE A 194 29.40 11.19 -10.90
N GLU A 195 30.49 11.33 -11.66
CA GLU A 195 30.76 12.41 -12.62
C GLU A 195 31.22 11.80 -13.95
N GLY A 196 30.26 11.26 -14.70
CA GLY A 196 30.42 10.74 -16.06
C GLY A 196 30.48 11.84 -17.11
N ARG A 197 30.66 11.45 -18.38
CA ARG A 197 30.87 12.40 -19.49
C ARG A 197 29.60 13.14 -19.90
N ASN A 198 28.45 12.56 -19.59
CA ASN A 198 27.13 13.13 -19.85
C ASN A 198 26.10 12.57 -18.87
N GLU A 199 24.94 13.23 -18.81
CA GLU A 199 23.83 12.85 -17.94
C GLU A 199 23.36 11.39 -18.11
N LYS A 200 23.33 10.87 -19.34
CA LYS A 200 22.93 9.48 -19.59
C LYS A 200 23.85 8.50 -18.87
N GLU A 201 25.16 8.73 -18.92
CA GLU A 201 26.15 7.91 -18.23
C GLU A 201 25.99 8.01 -16.70
N ASN A 202 25.73 9.22 -16.18
CA ASN A 202 25.47 9.45 -14.76
C ASN A 202 24.27 8.63 -14.26
N ILE A 203 23.16 8.68 -14.99
CA ILE A 203 21.93 7.97 -14.63
C ILE A 203 22.16 6.44 -14.70
N LEU A 204 22.82 5.95 -15.75
CA LEU A 204 23.09 4.51 -15.87
C LEU A 204 23.97 4.00 -14.73
N ARG A 205 24.98 4.78 -14.31
CA ARG A 205 25.84 4.43 -13.18
C ARG A 205 25.11 4.53 -11.84
N LEU A 206 24.21 5.50 -11.66
CA LEU A 206 23.33 5.52 -10.49
C LEU A 206 22.50 4.23 -10.41
N VAL A 207 21.90 3.80 -11.51
CA VAL A 207 21.10 2.57 -11.57
C VAL A 207 21.94 1.33 -11.25
N SER A 208 23.19 1.25 -11.74
CA SER A 208 24.05 0.11 -11.42
C SER A 208 24.41 0.07 -9.94
N VAL A 209 24.83 1.20 -9.35
CA VAL A 209 25.20 1.25 -7.94
C VAL A 209 24.02 0.90 -7.03
N ILE A 210 22.81 1.43 -7.29
CA ILE A 210 21.63 1.09 -6.48
C ILE A 210 21.28 -0.40 -6.59
N ARG A 211 21.47 -1.02 -7.76
CA ARG A 211 21.22 -2.47 -7.93
C ARG A 211 22.27 -3.33 -7.24
N GLU A 212 23.52 -2.88 -7.20
CA GLU A 212 24.63 -3.61 -6.56
C GLU A 212 24.54 -3.52 -5.03
N GLU A 213 24.29 -2.32 -4.50
CA GLU A 213 24.22 -2.08 -3.06
C GLU A 213 22.91 -2.54 -2.42
N ASP A 214 21.82 -2.54 -3.20
CA ASP A 214 20.46 -2.95 -2.82
C ASP A 214 19.99 -2.29 -1.52
N PRO A 215 19.91 -0.94 -1.46
CA PRO A 215 19.45 -0.23 -0.27
C PRO A 215 17.93 -0.39 -0.09
N ASP A 216 17.50 -0.57 1.15
CA ASP A 216 16.08 -0.65 1.51
C ASP A 216 15.41 0.74 1.49
N ILE A 217 16.15 1.78 1.90
CA ILE A 217 15.63 3.14 2.01
C ILE A 217 16.58 4.13 1.33
N ILE A 218 16.03 4.91 0.40
CA ILE A 218 16.73 5.99 -0.29
C ILE A 218 16.24 7.33 0.29
N PHE A 219 17.10 8.00 1.05
CA PHE A 219 16.85 9.37 1.48
C PHE A 219 17.23 10.35 0.38
N THR A 220 16.37 11.34 0.17
CA THR A 220 16.70 12.49 -0.69
C THR A 220 16.60 13.76 0.14
N SER A 221 17.53 14.69 -0.06
CA SER A 221 17.38 16.05 0.46
C SER A 221 16.81 16.91 -0.64
N THR A 222 15.63 17.49 -0.43
CA THR A 222 15.22 18.67 -1.20
C THR A 222 16.20 19.78 -0.82
N VAL A 223 16.99 20.26 -1.78
CA VAL A 223 17.78 21.47 -1.61
C VAL A 223 16.78 22.59 -1.35
N THR A 224 16.61 22.96 -0.08
CA THR A 224 16.03 24.24 0.31
C THR A 224 17.10 25.27 -0.03
N ALA A 225 16.79 26.08 -1.05
CA ALA A 225 17.61 27.22 -1.44
C ALA A 225 17.66 28.27 -0.32
#